data_AF-A0A9D5BK70-F1
#
_entry.id   AF-A0A9D5BK70-F1
#
_cell.length_a   1.000
_cell.length_b   1.000
_cell.length_c   1.000
_cell.angle_alpha   90.00
_cell.angle_beta   90.00
_cell.angle_gamma   90.00
#
_symmetry.space_group_name_H-M   'P 1'
#
loop_
_entity.id
_entity.type
_entity.pdbx_description
1 polymer ?
#
loop_
_entity_poly.entity_id
_entity_poly.type
_entity_poly.pdbx_seq_one_letter_code
_entity_poly.pdbx_strand_id
1 'polypeptide(L)'
;MFMKLQYSYLGWNFKFSIMKRLVLCFLMLLSNANSSYASLVLNRTEIVMFREQHRRTMLDNGLGQTPPMGWNSWNHFHCDVSEDLIKQTANAMVSTGLVDLGYKYINIDDCWGELNRDSKGNLVAKSSTFPSGIKALADYVHSKGLKLGIYSDAGNQTCSKKMPGSLGHEVQDAKTFASWGIDYLKYDNCENNNIDPKERYIILAFKCINRPTKCF
;
A
#
# COMPACT_ATOMS: atom_id res chain seq x y z
N MET A 1 -9.02 -2.41 -80.76
CA MET A 1 -8.74 -1.11 -81.40
C MET A 1 -8.05 -0.24 -80.37
N PHE A 2 -6.77 0.07 -80.59
CA PHE A 2 -5.96 0.92 -79.73
C PHE A 2 -6.42 2.38 -79.83
N MET A 3 -6.42 3.12 -78.71
CA MET A 3 -6.09 4.55 -78.75
C MET A 3 -5.50 5.00 -77.42
N LYS A 4 -4.21 5.39 -77.48
CA LYS A 4 -3.50 6.17 -76.46
C LYS A 4 -4.02 7.60 -76.48
N LEU A 5 -4.13 8.22 -75.31
CA LEU A 5 -4.10 9.67 -75.14
C LEU A 5 -3.14 10.01 -74.00
N GLN A 6 -2.00 10.62 -74.34
CA GLN A 6 -1.12 11.34 -73.42
C GLN A 6 -1.75 12.70 -73.10
N TYR A 7 -1.73 13.17 -71.84
CA TYR A 7 -1.71 14.62 -71.54
C TYR A 7 -1.05 14.97 -70.19
N SER A 8 0.07 15.70 -70.32
CA SER A 8 0.64 16.78 -69.48
C SER A 8 0.86 16.63 -67.95
N TYR A 9 2.15 16.57 -67.58
CA TYR A 9 2.72 16.57 -66.20
C TYR A 9 2.98 17.96 -65.58
N LEU A 10 2.49 19.07 -66.17
CA LEU A 10 2.93 20.43 -65.81
C LEU A 10 2.08 21.17 -64.76
N GLY A 11 0.95 20.62 -64.32
CA GLY A 11 0.03 21.29 -63.38
C GLY A 11 0.23 20.99 -61.88
N TRP A 12 1.05 19.99 -61.52
CA TRP A 12 1.12 19.47 -60.14
C TRP A 12 2.16 20.16 -59.25
N ASN A 13 3.25 20.68 -59.83
CA ASN A 13 4.36 21.25 -59.06
C ASN A 13 4.05 22.63 -58.45
N PHE A 14 3.11 23.39 -59.03
CA PHE A 14 2.77 24.73 -58.53
C PHE A 14 1.81 24.67 -57.31
N LYS A 15 0.88 23.70 -57.27
CA LYS A 15 -0.05 23.50 -56.16
C LYS A 15 0.62 22.98 -54.88
N PHE A 16 1.65 22.15 -55.00
CA PHE A 16 2.40 21.62 -53.84
C PHE A 16 3.24 22.69 -53.13
N SER A 17 3.73 23.72 -53.83
CA SER A 17 4.54 24.80 -53.24
C SER A 17 3.72 25.73 -52.35
N ILE A 18 2.48 26.05 -52.76
CA ILE A 18 1.57 26.92 -52.00
C ILE A 18 1.04 26.19 -50.76
N MET A 19 0.70 24.90 -50.87
CA MET A 19 0.30 24.09 -49.70
C MET A 19 1.42 23.94 -48.67
N LYS A 20 2.67 23.73 -49.09
CA LYS A 20 3.80 23.66 -48.15
C LYS A 20 4.05 25.00 -47.43
N ARG A 21 3.89 26.14 -48.11
CA ARG A 21 4.01 27.48 -47.51
C ARG A 21 2.87 27.80 -46.55
N LEU A 22 1.64 27.39 -46.87
CA LEU A 22 0.48 27.55 -45.99
C LEU A 22 0.59 26.68 -44.72
N VAL A 23 1.08 25.44 -44.84
CA VAL A 23 1.32 24.56 -43.68
C VAL A 23 2.46 25.09 -42.80
N LEU A 24 3.55 25.61 -43.37
CA LEU A 24 4.61 26.26 -42.59
C LEU A 24 4.13 27.54 -41.90
N CYS A 25 3.32 28.37 -42.57
CA CYS A 25 2.72 29.55 -41.94
C CYS A 25 1.74 29.17 -40.82
N PHE A 26 0.97 28.09 -40.97
CA PHE A 26 0.07 27.60 -39.93
C PHE A 26 0.84 27.07 -38.71
N LEU A 27 1.97 26.38 -38.94
CA LEU A 27 2.85 25.91 -37.87
C LEU A 27 3.60 27.05 -37.15
N MET A 28 4.00 28.11 -37.86
CA MET A 28 4.61 29.32 -37.25
C MET A 28 3.59 30.22 -36.54
N LEU A 29 2.31 30.17 -36.93
CA LEU A 29 1.23 30.88 -36.22
C LEU A 29 0.82 30.13 -34.93
N LEU A 30 0.98 28.81 -34.89
CA LEU A 30 0.77 28.01 -33.68
C LEU A 30 1.92 28.13 -32.66
N SER A 31 3.14 28.53 -33.06
CA SER A 31 4.23 28.80 -32.12
C SER A 31 4.10 30.12 -31.36
N ASN A 32 3.11 30.95 -31.69
CA ASN A 32 2.80 32.20 -30.98
C ASN A 32 1.51 32.13 -30.16
N ALA A 33 0.86 30.97 -30.10
CA ALA A 33 -0.31 30.75 -29.25
C ALA A 33 0.14 30.28 -27.85
N ASN A 34 0.34 31.26 -26.96
CA ASN A 34 0.42 31.14 -25.50
C ASN A 34 1.37 30.07 -24.93
N SER A 35 2.60 30.53 -24.67
CA SER A 35 3.60 29.90 -23.80
C SER A 35 3.06 29.48 -22.41
N SER A 36 1.91 29.98 -21.94
CA SER A 36 1.33 29.59 -20.66
C SER A 36 0.50 28.31 -20.71
N TYR A 37 -0.23 28.01 -21.80
CA TYR A 37 -1.10 26.83 -21.86
C TYR A 37 -0.32 25.53 -22.11
N ALA A 38 0.66 25.56 -23.02
CA ALA A 38 1.54 24.42 -23.27
C ALA A 38 2.37 24.07 -22.02
N SER A 39 2.92 25.07 -21.32
CA SER A 39 3.62 24.88 -20.05
C SER A 39 2.71 24.38 -18.93
N LEU A 40 1.45 24.85 -18.85
CA LEU A 40 0.50 24.32 -17.86
C LEU A 40 0.16 22.85 -18.10
N VAL A 41 -0.01 22.46 -19.37
CA VAL A 41 -0.33 21.08 -19.75
C VAL A 41 0.89 20.18 -19.52
N LEU A 42 2.10 20.59 -19.89
CA LEU A 42 3.33 19.83 -19.61
C LEU A 42 3.57 19.68 -18.11
N ASN A 43 3.45 20.75 -17.34
CA ASN A 43 3.63 20.73 -15.88
C ASN A 43 2.55 19.86 -15.20
N ARG A 44 1.30 19.91 -15.66
CA ARG A 44 0.22 19.02 -15.16
C ARG A 44 0.50 17.56 -15.49
N THR A 45 1.04 17.26 -16.67
CA THR A 45 1.36 15.89 -17.09
C THR A 45 2.55 15.34 -16.31
N GLU A 46 3.60 16.14 -16.09
CA GLU A 46 4.74 15.79 -15.23
C GLU A 46 4.32 15.56 -13.77
N ILE A 47 3.48 16.44 -13.20
CA ILE A 47 2.96 16.27 -11.83
C ILE A 47 2.12 15.00 -11.70
N VAL A 48 1.30 14.67 -12.71
CA VAL A 48 0.49 13.45 -12.72
C VAL A 48 1.38 12.21 -12.84
N MET A 49 2.38 12.22 -13.73
CA MET A 49 3.33 11.12 -13.89
C MET A 49 4.19 10.91 -12.65
N PHE A 50 4.67 11.99 -12.02
CA PHE A 50 5.42 11.95 -10.77
C PHE A 50 4.59 11.39 -9.61
N ARG A 51 3.31 11.77 -9.52
CA ARG A 51 2.36 11.23 -8.52
C ARG A 51 2.06 9.75 -8.72
N GLU A 52 1.86 9.30 -9.95
CA GLU A 52 1.63 7.86 -10.24
C GLU A 52 2.89 7.03 -10.00
N GLN A 53 4.08 7.54 -10.34
CA GLN A 53 5.33 6.85 -10.07
C GLN A 53 5.56 6.67 -8.56
N HIS A 54 5.29 7.70 -7.74
CA HIS A 54 5.41 7.60 -6.28
C HIS A 54 4.43 6.60 -5.66
N ARG A 55 3.19 6.52 -6.16
CA ARG A 55 2.18 5.58 -5.63
C ARG A 55 2.60 4.12 -5.88
N ARG A 56 3.19 3.81 -7.04
CA ARG A 56 3.65 2.45 -7.36
C ARG A 56 4.83 1.99 -6.50
N THR A 57 5.77 2.88 -6.19
CA THR A 57 6.91 2.56 -5.32
C THR A 57 6.52 2.23 -3.88
N MET A 58 5.33 2.63 -3.40
CA MET A 58 5.00 2.44 -1.99
C MET A 58 4.59 1.02 -1.57
N LEU A 59 4.21 0.20 -2.55
CA LEU A 59 3.78 -1.19 -2.34
C LEU A 59 4.70 -2.18 -3.06
N ASP A 60 5.79 -1.70 -3.67
CA ASP A 60 6.75 -2.54 -4.38
C ASP A 60 7.78 -3.14 -3.41
N ASN A 61 7.28 -3.89 -2.42
CA ASN A 61 8.09 -4.61 -1.43
C ASN A 61 8.27 -6.11 -1.78
N GLY A 62 7.84 -6.53 -2.97
CA GLY A 62 7.89 -7.92 -3.42
C GLY A 62 6.83 -8.84 -2.80
N LEU A 63 5.95 -8.33 -1.93
CA LEU A 63 4.87 -9.06 -1.26
C LEU A 63 3.51 -8.75 -1.92
N GLY A 64 2.48 -9.51 -1.55
CA GLY A 64 1.11 -9.28 -2.07
C GLY A 64 0.94 -9.45 -3.59
N GLN A 65 1.84 -10.18 -4.26
CA GLN A 65 1.77 -10.44 -5.71
C GLN A 65 0.49 -11.21 -6.09
N THR A 66 -0.05 -11.98 -5.16
CA THR A 66 -1.41 -12.54 -5.18
C THR A 66 -2.17 -12.05 -3.96
N PRO A 67 -3.52 -12.00 -3.99
CA PRO A 67 -4.30 -11.65 -2.80
C PRO A 67 -3.88 -12.49 -1.58
N PRO A 68 -3.61 -11.87 -0.41
CA PRO A 68 -3.24 -12.61 0.78
C PRO A 68 -4.42 -13.46 1.25
N MET A 69 -4.15 -14.74 1.52
CA MET A 69 -5.15 -15.70 2.02
C MET A 69 -4.86 -16.04 3.48
N GLY A 70 -5.89 -15.99 4.32
CA GLY A 70 -5.73 -16.20 5.75
C GLY A 70 -7.02 -16.07 6.52
N TRP A 71 -6.86 -15.84 7.82
CA TRP A 71 -7.93 -15.68 8.80
C TRP A 71 -7.70 -14.39 9.61
N ASN A 72 -8.78 -13.79 10.11
CA ASN A 72 -8.74 -12.62 10.99
C ASN A 72 -9.73 -12.80 12.15
N SER A 73 -9.34 -12.38 13.35
CA SER A 73 -10.15 -12.59 14.57
C SER A 73 -11.44 -11.77 14.64
N TRP A 74 -11.51 -10.63 13.97
CA TRP A 74 -12.54 -9.60 14.23
C TRP A 74 -13.97 -10.05 13.98
N ASN A 75 -14.23 -10.69 12.83
CA ASN A 75 -15.60 -10.96 12.38
C ASN A 75 -16.41 -11.85 13.32
N HIS A 76 -15.74 -12.69 14.11
CA HIS A 76 -16.40 -13.59 15.04
C HIS A 76 -16.13 -13.24 16.50
N PHE A 77 -14.87 -12.89 16.83
CA PHE A 77 -14.44 -12.73 18.20
C PHE A 77 -14.43 -11.27 18.67
N HIS A 78 -14.47 -10.29 17.77
CA HIS A 78 -14.34 -8.88 18.11
C HIS A 78 -13.13 -8.63 19.04
N CYS A 79 -13.35 -8.13 20.25
CA CYS A 79 -12.31 -7.92 21.26
C CYS A 79 -12.03 -9.14 22.17
N ASP A 80 -12.73 -10.26 21.99
CA ASP A 80 -12.51 -11.48 22.78
C ASP A 80 -11.41 -12.35 22.15
N VAL A 81 -10.19 -11.81 22.14
CA VAL A 81 -9.02 -12.41 21.51
C VAL A 81 -7.93 -12.73 22.53
N SER A 82 -7.34 -13.93 22.42
CA SER A 82 -6.32 -14.43 23.33
C SER A 82 -5.27 -15.28 22.59
N GLU A 83 -4.11 -15.45 23.22
CA GLU A 83 -3.03 -16.31 22.75
C GLU A 83 -3.51 -17.73 22.48
N ASP A 84 -4.32 -18.30 23.39
CA ASP A 84 -4.84 -19.66 23.23
C ASP A 84 -5.79 -19.77 22.03
N LEU A 85 -6.64 -18.77 21.80
CA LEU A 85 -7.50 -18.72 20.61
C LEU A 85 -6.67 -18.73 19.32
N ILE A 86 -5.59 -17.93 19.27
CA ILE A 86 -4.71 -17.86 18.10
C ILE A 86 -3.98 -19.19 17.89
N LYS A 87 -3.47 -19.82 18.96
CA LYS A 87 -2.82 -21.14 18.89
C LYS A 87 -3.78 -22.23 18.42
N GLN A 88 -5.01 -22.24 18.94
CA GLN A 88 -6.05 -23.19 18.51
C GLN A 88 -6.43 -22.98 17.05
N THR A 89 -6.57 -21.72 16.62
CA THR A 89 -6.83 -21.37 15.21
C THR A 89 -5.70 -21.84 14.30
N ALA A 90 -4.44 -21.65 14.70
CA ALA A 90 -3.28 -22.16 13.95
C ALA A 90 -3.30 -23.68 13.80
N ASN A 91 -3.58 -24.41 14.88
CA ASN A 91 -3.72 -25.86 14.81
C ASN A 91 -4.89 -26.30 13.92
N ALA A 92 -6.03 -25.60 13.99
CA ALA A 92 -7.20 -25.89 13.18
C ALA A 92 -6.94 -25.65 11.69
N MET A 93 -6.28 -24.54 11.32
CA MET A 93 -5.93 -24.28 9.91
C MET A 93 -5.03 -25.37 9.32
N VAL A 94 -4.09 -25.90 10.12
CA VAL A 94 -3.24 -27.02 9.71
C VAL A 94 -4.06 -28.31 9.61
N SER A 95 -4.80 -28.68 10.67
CA SER A 95 -5.49 -29.98 10.73
C SER A 95 -6.66 -30.11 9.75
N THR A 96 -7.28 -28.99 9.36
CA THR A 96 -8.36 -28.95 8.37
C THR A 96 -7.85 -28.88 6.92
N GLY A 97 -6.54 -28.76 6.70
CA GLY A 97 -5.95 -28.66 5.36
C GLY A 97 -6.07 -27.29 4.70
N LEU A 98 -6.52 -26.25 5.41
CA LEU A 98 -6.60 -24.89 4.86
C LEU A 98 -5.21 -24.35 4.48
N VAL A 99 -4.17 -24.74 5.23
CA VAL A 99 -2.79 -24.35 4.88
C VAL A 99 -2.38 -24.90 3.51
N ASP A 100 -2.76 -26.14 3.19
CA ASP A 100 -2.47 -26.77 1.90
C ASP A 100 -3.21 -26.10 0.73
N LEU A 101 -4.35 -25.47 1.02
CA LEU A 101 -5.13 -24.66 0.08
C LEU A 101 -4.62 -23.20 -0.04
N GLY A 102 -3.56 -22.85 0.69
CA GLY A 102 -2.90 -21.55 0.58
C GLY A 102 -3.29 -20.50 1.63
N TYR A 103 -4.12 -20.85 2.63
CA TYR A 103 -4.41 -19.93 3.75
C TYR A 103 -3.21 -19.89 4.70
N LYS A 104 -2.44 -18.78 4.64
CA LYS A 104 -1.14 -18.67 5.32
C LYS A 104 -1.10 -17.67 6.46
N TYR A 105 -1.96 -16.65 6.45
CA TYR A 105 -1.93 -15.58 7.45
C TYR A 105 -2.95 -15.83 8.57
N ILE A 106 -2.54 -15.65 9.81
CA ILE A 106 -3.42 -15.53 10.97
C ILE A 106 -3.27 -14.11 11.51
N ASN A 107 -4.30 -13.31 11.37
CA ASN A 107 -4.26 -11.88 11.71
C ASN A 107 -4.99 -11.63 13.02
N ILE A 108 -4.25 -11.17 14.03
CA ILE A 108 -4.82 -10.65 15.27
C ILE A 108 -5.36 -9.25 14.97
N ASP A 109 -6.65 -9.04 15.20
CA ASP A 109 -7.28 -7.71 15.08
C ASP A 109 -7.13 -6.90 16.38
N ASP A 110 -7.95 -5.87 16.58
CA ASP A 110 -7.88 -4.96 17.73
C ASP A 110 -7.95 -5.68 19.11
N CYS A 111 -7.66 -4.92 20.17
CA CYS A 111 -7.82 -5.31 21.58
C CYS A 111 -6.75 -6.27 22.15
N TRP A 112 -5.67 -6.55 21.38
CA TRP A 112 -4.54 -7.41 21.80
C TRP A 112 -3.56 -6.73 22.77
N GLY A 113 -3.47 -5.40 22.75
CA GLY A 113 -2.55 -4.63 23.57
C GLY A 113 -3.09 -4.22 24.94
N GLU A 114 -2.18 -3.83 25.83
CA GLU A 114 -2.51 -3.06 27.04
C GLU A 114 -3.05 -1.68 26.69
N LEU A 115 -3.80 -1.08 27.61
CA LEU A 115 -4.38 0.26 27.43
C LEU A 115 -3.30 1.34 27.27
N ASN A 116 -2.13 1.14 27.87
CA ASN A 116 -1.03 2.09 27.91
C ASN A 116 0.24 1.47 27.33
N ARG A 117 1.07 2.33 26.73
CA ARG A 117 2.45 2.01 26.36
C ARG A 117 3.31 1.82 27.61
N ASP A 118 4.43 1.12 27.47
CA ASP A 118 5.43 1.04 28.55
C ASP A 118 6.15 2.40 28.77
N SER A 119 7.01 2.47 29.79
CA SER A 119 7.78 3.68 30.11
C SER A 119 8.77 4.12 29.02
N LYS A 120 9.01 3.28 28.01
CA LYS A 120 9.85 3.57 26.84
C LYS A 120 9.01 3.92 25.61
N GLY A 121 7.68 3.96 25.74
CA GLY A 121 6.75 4.26 24.65
C GLY A 121 6.43 3.08 23.74
N ASN A 122 6.79 1.84 24.09
CA ASN A 122 6.45 0.67 23.27
C ASN A 122 5.02 0.20 23.53
N LEU A 123 4.37 -0.33 22.48
CA LEU A 123 3.17 -1.14 22.65
C LEU A 123 3.48 -2.39 23.48
N VAL A 124 2.54 -2.79 24.33
CA VAL A 124 2.67 -3.93 25.25
C VAL A 124 1.53 -4.89 24.99
N ALA A 125 1.82 -6.19 24.88
CA ALA A 125 0.80 -7.22 24.77
C ALA A 125 -0.02 -7.29 26.07
N LYS A 126 -1.34 -7.45 25.97
CA LYS A 126 -2.19 -7.57 27.15
C LYS A 126 -1.84 -8.83 27.93
N SER A 127 -1.24 -8.70 29.10
CA SER A 127 -0.72 -9.81 29.90
C SER A 127 -1.78 -10.84 30.29
N SER A 128 -3.03 -10.41 30.46
CA SER A 128 -4.15 -11.30 30.82
C SER A 128 -4.64 -12.20 29.69
N THR A 129 -4.40 -11.83 28.43
CA THR A 129 -4.84 -12.62 27.26
C THR A 129 -3.69 -13.08 26.38
N PHE A 130 -2.51 -12.46 26.47
CA PHE A 130 -1.27 -12.78 25.77
C PHE A 130 -0.09 -12.91 26.76
N PRO A 131 -0.15 -13.85 27.72
CA PRO A 131 0.81 -13.94 28.81
C PRO A 131 2.24 -14.26 28.35
N SER A 132 2.43 -14.94 27.21
CA SER A 132 3.76 -15.23 26.67
C SER A 132 4.32 -14.08 25.81
N GLY A 133 3.50 -13.07 25.50
CA GLY A 133 3.82 -11.98 24.61
C GLY A 133 3.76 -12.35 23.12
N ILE A 134 3.74 -11.33 22.27
CA ILE A 134 3.52 -11.49 20.82
C ILE A 134 4.66 -12.23 20.13
N LYS A 135 5.92 -12.03 20.54
CA LYS A 135 7.06 -12.73 19.92
C LYS A 135 6.95 -14.26 20.07
N ALA A 136 6.63 -14.73 21.28
CA ALA A 136 6.48 -16.17 21.51
C ALA A 136 5.29 -16.74 20.72
N LEU A 137 4.22 -15.97 20.55
CA LEU A 137 3.09 -16.35 19.70
C LEU A 137 3.46 -16.39 18.21
N ALA A 138 4.26 -15.43 17.72
CA ALA A 138 4.78 -15.44 16.37
C ALA A 138 5.64 -16.68 16.11
N ASP A 139 6.59 -16.98 17.00
CA ASP A 139 7.44 -18.17 16.91
C ASP A 139 6.59 -19.46 16.86
N TYR A 140 5.52 -19.53 17.66
CA TYR A 140 4.57 -20.65 17.62
C TYR A 140 3.87 -20.76 16.26
N VAL A 141 3.32 -19.66 15.73
CA VAL A 141 2.62 -19.64 14.43
C VAL A 141 3.58 -19.99 13.29
N HIS A 142 4.80 -19.46 13.31
CA HIS A 142 5.85 -19.80 12.35
C HIS A 142 6.22 -21.28 12.39
N SER A 143 6.26 -21.90 13.58
CA SER A 143 6.52 -23.34 13.72
C SER A 143 5.46 -24.22 13.03
N LYS A 144 4.28 -23.66 12.71
CA LYS A 144 3.20 -24.32 11.97
C LYS A 144 3.23 -24.04 10.46
N GLY A 145 4.27 -23.35 9.96
CA GLY A 145 4.35 -22.93 8.55
C GLY A 145 3.40 -21.80 8.18
N LEU A 146 2.85 -21.11 9.18
CA LEU A 146 1.92 -19.98 9.03
C LEU A 146 2.65 -18.65 9.27
N LYS A 147 1.97 -17.55 9.01
CA LYS A 147 2.43 -16.16 9.19
C LYS A 147 1.52 -15.42 10.17
N LEU A 148 2.08 -14.58 11.03
CA LEU A 148 1.32 -13.84 12.04
C LEU A 148 1.12 -12.38 11.62
N GLY A 149 -0.13 -11.95 11.54
CA GLY A 149 -0.49 -10.55 11.38
C GLY A 149 -0.90 -9.89 12.69
N ILE A 150 -0.69 -8.58 12.78
CA ILE A 150 -1.09 -7.74 13.90
C ILE A 150 -1.90 -6.53 13.42
N TYR A 151 -2.51 -5.84 14.37
CA TYR A 151 -3.32 -4.65 14.15
C TYR A 151 -2.75 -3.43 14.87
N SER A 152 -2.83 -2.27 14.22
CA SER A 152 -2.70 -0.95 14.84
C SER A 152 -3.58 0.07 14.10
N ASP A 153 -3.53 1.33 14.53
CA ASP A 153 -4.30 2.43 13.98
C ASP A 153 -3.40 3.61 13.61
N ALA A 154 -3.71 4.28 12.50
CA ALA A 154 -3.16 5.57 12.10
C ALA A 154 -3.77 6.73 12.92
N GLY A 155 -3.86 6.56 14.24
CA GLY A 155 -4.52 7.48 15.17
C GLY A 155 -3.93 7.35 16.57
N ASN A 156 -4.49 8.11 17.52
CA ASN A 156 -4.02 8.10 18.92
C ASN A 156 -4.44 6.83 19.68
N GLN A 157 -5.63 6.31 19.39
CA GLN A 157 -6.13 5.04 19.91
C GLN A 157 -6.70 4.21 18.78
N THR A 158 -6.82 2.91 19.00
CA THR A 158 -7.51 2.03 18.06
C THR A 158 -9.01 2.30 18.03
N CYS A 159 -9.71 1.77 17.02
CA CYS A 159 -11.15 1.94 16.88
C CYS A 159 -11.95 1.44 18.11
N SER A 160 -11.51 0.38 18.79
CA SER A 160 -12.13 -0.06 20.04
C SER A 160 -11.84 0.83 21.25
N LYS A 161 -10.85 1.71 21.15
CA LYS A 161 -10.30 2.56 22.23
C LYS A 161 -9.73 1.76 23.41
N LYS A 162 -9.39 0.50 23.20
CA LYS A 162 -8.86 -0.40 24.25
C LYS A 162 -7.34 -0.52 24.27
N MET A 163 -6.66 0.06 23.27
CA MET A 163 -5.21 0.13 23.21
C MET A 163 -4.75 1.36 22.39
N PRO A 164 -3.49 1.79 22.52
CA PRO A 164 -2.93 2.90 21.75
C PRO A 164 -2.89 2.60 20.25
N GLY A 165 -3.11 3.63 19.42
CA GLY A 165 -2.73 3.61 18.01
C GLY A 165 -1.25 4.00 17.84
N SER A 166 -0.78 4.08 16.60
CA SER A 166 0.63 4.32 16.27
C SER A 166 0.94 5.73 15.78
N LEU A 167 -0.01 6.66 15.78
CA LEU A 167 0.24 8.05 15.36
C LEU A 167 1.36 8.68 16.22
N GLY A 168 2.44 9.14 15.57
CA GLY A 168 3.63 9.68 16.24
C GLY A 168 4.63 8.63 16.78
N HIS A 169 4.30 7.33 16.68
CA HIS A 169 5.12 6.20 17.12
C HIS A 169 5.42 5.21 15.99
N GLU A 170 5.16 5.55 14.73
CA GLU A 170 5.16 4.64 13.58
C GLU A 170 6.49 3.90 13.43
N VAL A 171 7.61 4.63 13.56
CA VAL A 171 8.95 4.05 13.42
C VAL A 171 9.31 3.14 14.61
N GLN A 172 8.85 3.48 15.80
CA GLN A 172 9.07 2.67 17.00
C GLN A 172 8.26 1.39 16.90
N ASP A 173 6.97 1.51 16.61
CA ASP A 173 6.05 0.37 16.52
C ASP A 173 6.42 -0.58 15.38
N ALA A 174 6.81 -0.07 14.21
CA ALA A 174 7.30 -0.89 13.12
C ALA A 174 8.53 -1.73 13.54
N LYS A 175 9.47 -1.14 14.30
CA LYS A 175 10.63 -1.88 14.83
C LYS A 175 10.20 -2.92 15.87
N THR A 176 9.24 -2.59 16.72
CA THR A 176 8.69 -3.50 17.72
C THR A 176 8.06 -4.71 17.05
N PHE A 177 7.16 -4.49 16.09
CA PHE A 177 6.51 -5.54 15.32
C PHE A 177 7.52 -6.40 14.56
N ALA A 178 8.55 -5.79 13.96
CA ALA A 178 9.60 -6.54 13.26
C ALA A 178 10.43 -7.37 14.24
N SER A 179 10.74 -6.86 15.43
CA SER A 179 11.45 -7.60 16.47
C SER A 179 10.64 -8.78 17.02
N TRP A 180 9.31 -8.69 16.94
CA TRP A 180 8.39 -9.77 17.30
C TRP A 180 8.17 -10.78 16.18
N GLY A 181 8.67 -10.55 14.96
CA GLY A 181 8.46 -11.47 13.84
C GLY A 181 7.05 -11.41 13.26
N ILE A 182 6.39 -10.26 13.33
CA ILE A 182 5.13 -10.05 12.59
C ILE A 182 5.39 -10.15 11.07
N ASP A 183 4.39 -10.57 10.30
CA ASP A 183 4.42 -10.76 8.84
C ASP A 183 3.36 -9.95 8.10
N TYR A 184 2.43 -9.33 8.82
CA TYR A 184 1.32 -8.58 8.25
C TYR A 184 0.86 -7.51 9.24
N LEU A 185 0.53 -6.32 8.74
CA LEU A 185 -0.07 -5.26 9.55
C LEU A 185 -1.39 -4.79 8.93
N LYS A 186 -2.47 -4.89 9.71
CA LYS A 186 -3.71 -4.13 9.46
C LYS A 186 -3.57 -2.76 10.14
N TYR A 187 -3.78 -1.68 9.39
CA TYR A 187 -3.58 -0.32 9.86
C TYR A 187 -4.82 0.55 9.65
N ASP A 188 -5.56 0.79 10.73
CA ASP A 188 -6.89 1.42 10.73
C ASP A 188 -6.85 2.95 10.76
N ASN A 189 -8.01 3.60 10.77
CA ASN A 189 -8.14 5.05 10.55
C ASN A 189 -8.95 5.82 11.62
N CYS A 190 -9.13 5.26 12.81
CA CYS A 190 -9.85 5.92 13.90
C CYS A 190 -8.97 6.97 14.62
N GLU A 191 -9.56 7.79 15.49
CA GLU A 191 -8.85 8.76 16.37
C GLU A 191 -7.71 9.54 15.67
N ASN A 192 -7.98 9.98 14.44
CA ASN A 192 -6.99 10.47 13.49
C ASN A 192 -6.62 11.95 13.63
N ASN A 193 -7.12 12.61 14.68
CA ASN A 193 -6.92 14.04 14.97
C ASN A 193 -7.25 14.99 13.79
N ASN A 194 -8.14 14.58 12.88
CA ASN A 194 -8.44 15.29 11.62
C ASN A 194 -7.22 15.51 10.71
N ILE A 195 -6.15 14.73 10.88
CA ILE A 195 -4.97 14.78 10.02
C ILE A 195 -5.27 13.96 8.75
N ASP A 196 -4.88 14.50 7.59
CA ASP A 196 -5.14 13.88 6.29
C ASP A 196 -4.55 12.44 6.23
N PRO A 197 -5.30 11.43 5.74
CA PRO A 197 -4.80 10.07 5.61
C PRO A 197 -3.49 9.96 4.82
N LYS A 198 -3.27 10.83 3.82
CA LYS A 198 -2.03 10.84 3.03
C LYS A 198 -0.82 11.32 3.83
N GLU A 199 -1.02 11.99 4.95
CA GLU A 199 0.06 12.35 5.85
C GLU A 199 0.37 11.21 6.82
N ARG A 200 -0.66 10.51 7.33
CA ARG A 200 -0.48 9.48 8.36
C ARG A 200 -0.02 8.14 7.80
N TYR A 201 -0.67 7.63 6.75
CA TYR A 201 -0.36 6.32 6.18
C TYR A 201 1.01 6.28 5.49
N ILE A 202 1.47 7.42 4.98
CA ILE A 202 2.69 7.50 4.19
C ILE A 202 3.95 7.32 5.04
N ILE A 203 3.90 7.71 6.32
CA ILE A 203 5.03 7.61 7.25
C ILE A 203 5.41 6.14 7.43
N LEU A 204 4.42 5.30 7.69
CA LEU A 204 4.63 3.87 7.88
C LEU A 204 5.07 3.21 6.57
N ALA A 205 4.39 3.51 5.46
CA ALA A 205 4.72 2.97 4.14
C ALA A 205 6.18 3.29 3.73
N PHE A 206 6.58 4.57 3.74
CA PHE A 206 7.94 4.99 3.33
C PHE A 206 9.05 4.35 4.16
N LYS A 207 8.81 4.14 5.45
CA LYS A 207 9.84 3.58 6.34
C LYS A 207 9.96 2.07 6.19
N CYS A 208 8.90 1.42 5.73
CA CYS A 208 8.88 0.00 5.42
C CYS A 208 9.54 -0.35 4.08
N ILE A 209 9.35 0.46 3.03
CA ILE A 209 9.97 0.24 1.70
C ILE A 209 11.49 0.38 1.73
N ASN A 210 12.01 1.35 2.49
CA ASN A 210 13.45 1.64 2.52
C ASN A 210 14.26 0.63 3.37
N ARG A 211 13.60 -0.38 3.95
CA ARG A 211 14.23 -1.50 4.68
C ARG A 211 13.47 -2.80 4.42
N PRO A 212 13.64 -3.43 3.26
CA PRO A 212 12.84 -4.59 2.83
C PRO A 212 12.95 -5.82 3.75
N THR A 213 13.92 -5.87 4.66
CA THR A 213 14.04 -6.94 5.66
C THR A 213 13.41 -6.62 7.02
N LYS A 214 12.77 -5.45 7.19
CA LYS A 214 12.34 -4.94 8.51
C LYS A 214 10.92 -4.36 8.58
N CYS A 215 10.11 -4.53 7.53
CA CYS A 215 8.68 -4.30 7.61
C CYS A 215 7.93 -5.32 6.74
N PHE A 216 6.74 -5.63 7.23
CA PHE A 216 5.77 -6.63 6.78
C PHE A 216 5.39 -6.55 5.30
#